data_AF-A0A2T1LUF0-F1
#
_entry.id   AF-A0A2T1LUF0-F1
#
_cell.length_a   1.000
_cell.length_b   1.000
_cell.length_c   1.000
_cell.angle_alpha   90.00
_cell.angle_beta   90.00
_cell.angle_gamma   90.00
#
_symmetry.space_group_name_H-M   'P 1'
#
loop_
_entity.id
_entity.type
_entity.pdbx_description
1 polymer ?
#
loop_
_entity_poly.entity_id
_entity_poly.type
_entity_poly.pdbx_seq_one_letter_code
_entity_poly.pdbx_strand_id
1 'polypeptide(L)'
;MTREVFTPEKRAWCNRWKTLQNATYTVPTNFEPNAEYITVTLNNGRYQREDSRFFVELVNEKGWLAFGDLNNDGKEDVAAIFGVSLDPDGKKVATYLTAVLDIDGKAQALTPVRLGERIMLNNSLTINNSRITVPFLTQTEVFERFYVIDGTTVKSLQ
;
A
#
# COMPACT_ATOMS: atom_id res chain seq x y z
N MET A 1 -15.37 -32.42 -11.39
CA MET A 1 -15.35 -30.94 -11.42
C MET A 1 -15.67 -30.44 -10.02
N THR A 2 -14.68 -30.04 -9.24
CA THR A 2 -14.89 -29.40 -7.95
C THR A 2 -15.18 -27.92 -8.21
N ARG A 3 -16.45 -27.50 -8.08
CA ARG A 3 -16.80 -26.08 -8.01
C ARG A 3 -16.14 -25.52 -6.76
N GLU A 4 -15.17 -24.63 -6.93
CA GLU A 4 -14.58 -23.89 -5.82
C GLU A 4 -15.71 -23.13 -5.11
N VAL A 5 -16.00 -23.50 -3.86
CA VAL A 5 -17.03 -22.82 -3.06
C VAL A 5 -16.43 -21.51 -2.59
N PHE A 6 -16.92 -20.40 -3.13
CA PHE A 6 -16.51 -19.07 -2.71
C PHE A 6 -17.01 -18.82 -1.28
N THR A 7 -16.11 -18.90 -0.31
CA THR A 7 -16.45 -18.65 1.10
C THR A 7 -16.80 -17.17 1.31
N PRO A 8 -17.58 -16.83 2.35
CA PRO A 8 -17.85 -15.43 2.71
C PRO A 8 -16.58 -14.59 2.87
N GLU A 9 -15.53 -15.18 3.45
CA GLU A 9 -14.24 -14.53 3.68
C GLU A 9 -13.53 -14.22 2.37
N LYS A 10 -13.52 -15.16 1.41
CA LYS A 10 -12.95 -14.94 0.07
C LYS A 10 -13.69 -13.81 -0.67
N ARG A 11 -15.01 -13.72 -0.51
CA ARG A 11 -15.81 -12.64 -1.09
C ARG A 11 -15.53 -11.29 -0.46
N ALA A 12 -15.42 -11.23 0.88
CA ALA A 12 -15.07 -10.01 1.59
C ALA A 12 -13.69 -9.51 1.16
N TRP A 13 -12.71 -10.41 1.06
CA TRP A 13 -11.37 -10.10 0.56
C TRP A 13 -11.41 -9.53 -0.86
N CYS A 14 -12.12 -10.19 -1.80
CA CYS A 14 -12.23 -9.70 -3.17
C CYS A 14 -12.89 -8.32 -3.26
N ASN A 15 -13.92 -8.06 -2.46
CA ASN A 15 -14.59 -6.76 -2.42
C ASN A 15 -13.64 -5.67 -1.93
N ARG A 16 -12.89 -5.93 -0.86
CA ARG A 16 -11.90 -4.98 -0.32
C ARG A 16 -10.77 -4.71 -1.31
N TRP A 17 -10.24 -5.76 -1.93
CA TRP A 17 -9.24 -5.62 -2.99
C TRP A 17 -9.75 -4.74 -4.14
N LYS A 18 -10.99 -4.97 -4.59
CA LYS A 18 -11.62 -4.14 -5.63
C LYS A 18 -11.78 -2.68 -5.19
N THR A 19 -12.11 -2.43 -3.93
CA THR A 19 -12.17 -1.06 -3.38
C THR A 19 -10.79 -0.39 -3.47
N LEU A 20 -9.73 -1.06 -3.02
CA LEU A 20 -8.37 -0.53 -3.06
C LEU A 20 -7.90 -0.24 -4.50
N GLN A 21 -8.20 -1.14 -5.44
CA GLN A 21 -7.86 -0.96 -6.85
C GLN A 21 -8.53 0.27 -7.50
N ASN A 22 -9.57 0.83 -6.89
CA ASN A 22 -10.27 2.01 -7.41
C ASN A 22 -10.29 3.18 -6.43
N ALA A 23 -9.47 3.12 -5.37
CA ALA A 23 -9.39 4.15 -4.36
C ALA A 23 -8.53 5.34 -4.81
N THR A 24 -8.67 6.46 -4.10
CA THR A 24 -7.82 7.64 -4.24
C THR A 24 -6.64 7.55 -3.28
N TYR A 25 -5.43 7.71 -3.81
CA TYR A 25 -4.17 7.62 -3.07
C TYR A 25 -3.42 8.95 -3.07
N THR A 26 -2.78 9.26 -1.95
CA THR A 26 -1.80 10.33 -1.84
C THR A 26 -0.44 9.79 -2.32
N VAL A 27 0.16 10.43 -3.32
CA VAL A 27 1.39 9.96 -3.96
C VAL A 27 2.38 11.10 -4.18
N PRO A 28 3.69 10.87 -4.04
CA PRO A 28 4.68 11.91 -4.24
C PRO A 28 4.89 12.21 -5.73
N THR A 29 5.19 13.46 -6.06
CA THR A 29 5.46 13.92 -7.44
C THR A 29 6.91 13.74 -7.86
N ASN A 30 7.81 13.55 -6.89
CA ASN A 30 9.24 13.32 -7.07
C ASN A 30 9.78 12.38 -5.97
N PHE A 31 11.06 12.00 -6.02
CA PHE A 31 11.68 11.09 -5.05
C PHE A 31 12.53 11.80 -3.98
N GLU A 32 12.45 13.12 -3.90
CA GLU A 32 13.22 13.93 -2.95
C GLU A 32 12.64 13.82 -1.52
N PRO A 33 13.44 14.07 -0.46
CA PRO A 33 12.98 13.98 0.92
C PRO A 33 11.78 14.89 1.27
N ASN A 34 11.63 16.01 0.57
CA ASN A 34 10.56 16.99 0.73
C ASN A 34 9.62 17.01 -0.49
N ALA A 35 9.37 15.84 -1.09
CA ALA A 35 8.47 15.71 -2.23
C ALA A 35 7.10 16.35 -1.96
N GLU A 36 6.57 17.03 -2.97
CA GLU A 36 5.16 17.41 -2.98
C GLU A 36 4.30 16.18 -3.22
N TYR A 37 3.09 16.18 -2.67
CA TYR A 37 2.14 15.08 -2.83
C TYR A 37 0.92 15.54 -3.60
N ILE A 38 0.41 14.65 -4.45
CA ILE A 38 -0.86 14.80 -5.17
C ILE A 38 -1.78 13.63 -4.85
N THR A 39 -3.07 13.80 -5.09
CA THR A 39 -4.04 12.70 -5.03
C THR A 39 -4.29 12.13 -6.42
N VAL A 40 -4.24 10.81 -6.54
CA VAL A 40 -4.55 10.10 -7.79
C VAL A 40 -5.62 9.04 -7.53
N THR A 41 -6.57 8.89 -8.42
CA THR A 41 -7.54 7.77 -8.35
C THR A 41 -7.05 6.65 -9.24
N LEU A 42 -6.88 5.47 -8.66
CA LEU A 42 -6.49 4.29 -9.41
C LEU A 42 -7.68 3.78 -10.23
N ASN A 43 -7.39 3.19 -11.39
CA ASN A 43 -8.31 2.38 -12.17
C ASN A 43 -7.73 0.98 -12.25
N ASN A 44 -8.42 0.02 -11.63
CA ASN A 44 -7.96 -1.38 -11.55
C ASN A 44 -6.52 -1.52 -10.99
N GLY A 45 -6.19 -0.74 -9.97
CA GLY A 45 -4.91 -0.77 -9.28
C GLY A 45 -3.82 0.08 -9.93
N ARG A 46 -4.12 0.81 -11.00
CA ARG A 46 -3.12 1.59 -11.73
C ARG A 46 -3.58 3.01 -12.03
N TYR A 47 -2.65 3.94 -12.05
CA TYR A 47 -2.82 5.28 -12.57
C TYR A 47 -1.66 5.62 -13.50
N GLN A 48 -1.97 6.22 -14.63
CA GLN A 48 -1.00 6.76 -15.58
C GLN A 48 -1.41 8.19 -15.90
N ARG A 49 -0.47 9.12 -15.76
CA ARG A 49 -0.66 10.50 -16.19
C ARG A 49 -0.61 10.58 -17.72
N GLU A 50 -1.31 11.56 -18.30
CA GLU A 50 -1.43 11.74 -19.76
C GLU A 50 -0.08 11.81 -20.48
N ASP A 51 0.94 12.42 -19.85
CA ASP A 51 2.28 12.53 -20.42
C ASP A 51 3.09 11.22 -20.38
N SER A 52 2.52 10.15 -19.81
CA SER A 52 3.14 8.82 -19.67
C SER A 52 4.48 8.83 -18.95
N ARG A 53 4.76 9.85 -18.12
CA ARG A 53 5.99 9.92 -17.31
C ARG A 53 5.71 9.72 -15.83
N PHE A 54 4.49 9.37 -15.48
CA PHE A 54 4.10 9.20 -14.09
C PHE A 54 3.11 8.05 -13.96
N PHE A 55 3.54 7.02 -13.24
CA PHE A 55 2.79 5.81 -13.03
C PHE A 55 2.69 5.53 -11.55
N VAL A 56 1.51 5.09 -11.12
CA VAL A 56 1.28 4.54 -9.78
C VAL A 56 0.64 3.19 -9.96
N GLU A 57 1.17 2.19 -9.28
CA GLU A 57 0.64 0.83 -9.32
C GLU A 57 0.57 0.24 -7.92
N LEU A 58 -0.64 -0.15 -7.51
CA LEU A 58 -0.85 -0.98 -6.34
C LEU A 58 -0.25 -2.36 -6.60
N VAL A 59 0.69 -2.79 -5.77
CA VAL A 59 1.39 -4.04 -6.04
C VAL A 59 0.48 -5.22 -5.70
N ASN A 60 0.19 -6.04 -6.71
CA ASN A 60 -0.59 -7.26 -6.56
C ASN A 60 0.30 -8.49 -6.35
N GLU A 61 1.19 -8.40 -5.37
CA GLU A 61 2.04 -9.51 -4.95
C GLU A 61 1.57 -10.08 -3.63
N LYS A 62 1.71 -11.40 -3.46
CA LYS A 62 1.36 -12.07 -2.22
C LYS A 62 2.16 -11.45 -1.07
N GLY A 63 1.45 -11.00 -0.04
CA GLY A 63 2.06 -10.45 1.15
C GLY A 63 2.34 -8.95 1.12
N TRP A 64 2.04 -8.23 0.03
CA TRP A 64 2.20 -6.77 -0.06
C TRP A 64 0.97 -6.00 0.45
N LEU A 65 0.04 -6.73 1.04
CA LEU A 65 -1.21 -6.24 1.58
C LEU A 65 -1.47 -6.91 2.93
N ALA A 66 -1.87 -6.13 3.93
CA ALA A 66 -2.35 -6.63 5.20
C ALA A 66 -3.63 -5.90 5.60
N PHE A 67 -4.44 -6.61 6.38
CA PHE A 67 -5.68 -6.10 6.94
C PHE A 67 -5.61 -6.14 8.47
N GLY A 68 -6.17 -5.13 9.12
CA GLY A 68 -6.24 -5.05 10.58
C GLY A 68 -6.63 -3.65 11.04
N ASP A 69 -7.03 -3.52 12.31
CA ASP A 69 -7.44 -2.24 12.90
C ASP A 69 -6.20 -1.39 13.23
N LEU A 70 -5.99 -0.31 12.47
CA LEU A 70 -4.84 0.59 12.61
C LEU A 70 -5.17 1.82 13.45
N ASN A 71 -6.43 2.26 13.47
CA ASN A 71 -6.86 3.47 14.18
C ASN A 71 -7.62 3.17 15.50
N ASN A 72 -7.78 1.90 15.87
CA ASN A 72 -8.53 1.40 17.03
C ASN A 72 -10.02 1.78 17.04
N ASP A 73 -10.65 1.89 15.86
CA ASP A 73 -12.08 2.17 15.76
C ASP A 73 -12.95 0.90 15.71
N GLY A 74 -12.33 -0.28 15.77
CA GLY A 74 -12.98 -1.58 15.70
C GLY A 74 -13.34 -2.04 14.29
N LYS A 75 -13.00 -1.25 13.25
CA LYS A 75 -13.09 -1.63 11.85
C LYS A 75 -11.73 -2.08 11.34
N GLU A 76 -11.75 -2.77 10.21
CA GLU A 76 -10.55 -3.30 9.60
C GLU A 76 -10.01 -2.32 8.56
N ASP A 77 -8.81 -1.82 8.79
CA ASP A 77 -8.06 -0.98 7.87
C ASP A 77 -7.11 -1.83 7.01
N VAL A 78 -6.37 -1.15 6.13
CA VAL A 78 -5.45 -1.79 5.20
C VAL A 78 -4.07 -1.15 5.28
N ALA A 79 -3.02 -1.97 5.31
CA ALA A 79 -1.67 -1.58 4.93
C ALA A 79 -1.37 -2.11 3.53
N ALA A 80 -1.01 -1.22 2.62
CA ALA A 80 -0.80 -1.56 1.22
C ALA A 80 0.50 -0.95 0.70
N ILE A 81 1.18 -1.68 -0.18
CA ILE A 81 2.35 -1.19 -0.89
C ILE A 81 2.01 -0.88 -2.34
N PHE A 82 2.52 0.25 -2.83
CA PHE A 82 2.43 0.64 -4.23
C PHE A 82 3.79 1.11 -4.75
N GLY A 83 3.98 1.00 -6.07
CA GLY A 83 5.10 1.56 -6.80
C GLY A 83 4.75 2.91 -7.42
N VAL A 84 5.71 3.82 -7.45
CA VAL A 84 5.66 5.06 -8.23
C VAL A 84 6.82 5.07 -9.21
N SER A 85 6.55 5.26 -10.49
CA SER A 85 7.57 5.56 -11.51
C SER A 85 7.36 6.96 -12.07
N LEU A 86 8.47 7.65 -12.29
CA LEU A 86 8.54 9.00 -12.84
C LEU A 86 9.23 9.05 -14.21
N ASP A 87 9.37 7.88 -14.87
CA ASP A 87 10.04 7.76 -16.15
C ASP A 87 9.16 7.05 -17.20
N PRO A 88 9.29 7.40 -18.50
CA PRO A 88 8.47 6.79 -19.56
C PRO A 88 8.60 5.27 -19.65
N ASP A 89 9.78 4.76 -19.27
CA ASP A 89 10.12 3.34 -19.40
C ASP A 89 9.70 2.51 -18.18
N GLY A 90 9.19 3.12 -17.10
CA GLY A 90 8.85 2.41 -15.87
C GLY A 90 10.07 1.80 -15.15
N LYS A 91 11.30 2.23 -15.48
CA LYS A 91 12.54 1.61 -15.00
C LYS A 91 12.97 2.14 -13.63
N LYS A 92 12.56 3.34 -13.26
CA LYS A 92 12.83 3.93 -11.94
C LYS A 92 11.57 3.89 -11.10
N VAL A 93 11.43 2.82 -10.31
CA VAL A 93 10.30 2.62 -9.39
C VAL A 93 10.78 2.81 -7.96
N ALA A 94 10.15 3.74 -7.25
CA ALA A 94 10.22 3.82 -5.80
C ALA A 94 8.99 3.13 -5.20
N THR A 95 9.21 2.39 -4.10
CA THR A 95 8.18 1.64 -3.40
C THR A 95 7.76 2.39 -2.14
N TYR A 96 6.44 2.43 -1.89
CA TYR A 96 5.83 3.18 -0.81
C TYR A 96 4.85 2.32 -0.03
N LEU A 97 4.83 2.51 1.29
CA LEU A 97 3.81 1.97 2.18
C LEU A 97 2.78 3.05 2.48
N THR A 98 1.51 2.70 2.39
CA THR A 98 0.40 3.52 2.88
C THR A 98 -0.52 2.71 3.77
N ALA A 99 -1.24 3.42 4.65
CA ALA A 99 -2.45 2.92 5.28
C ALA A 99 -3.67 3.44 4.50
N VAL A 100 -4.71 2.64 4.42
CA VAL A 100 -6.03 3.02 3.92
C VAL A 100 -7.03 2.72 5.02
N LEU A 101 -7.58 3.78 5.61
CA LEU A 101 -8.53 3.69 6.72
C LEU A 101 -9.95 3.49 6.20
N ASP A 102 -10.77 2.75 6.97
CA ASP A 102 -12.22 2.69 6.77
C ASP A 102 -12.94 3.76 7.60
N ILE A 103 -13.09 4.95 7.04
CA ILE A 103 -13.84 6.04 7.66
C ILE A 103 -15.28 6.02 7.15
N ASP A 104 -16.19 5.50 7.98
CA ASP A 104 -17.62 5.39 7.69
C ASP A 104 -17.96 4.69 6.36
N GLY A 105 -17.27 3.58 6.08
CA GLY A 105 -17.44 2.80 4.86
C GLY A 105 -16.68 3.35 3.66
N LYS A 106 -15.86 4.39 3.85
CA LYS A 106 -15.08 5.04 2.80
C LYS A 106 -13.59 4.81 3.02
N ALA A 107 -12.93 4.33 1.98
CA ALA A 107 -11.49 4.17 1.94
C ALA A 107 -10.79 5.54 1.93
N GLN A 108 -9.97 5.81 2.94
CA GLN A 108 -9.15 7.02 3.04
C GLN A 108 -7.67 6.65 3.10
N ALA A 109 -6.95 6.83 1.99
CA ALA A 109 -5.51 6.61 1.93
C ALA A 109 -4.75 7.76 2.62
N LEU A 110 -3.81 7.40 3.49
CA LEU A 110 -2.94 8.34 4.19
C LEU A 110 -1.73 8.76 3.34
N THR A 111 -0.99 9.77 3.80
CA THR A 111 0.31 10.12 3.21
C THR A 111 1.29 8.95 3.42
N PRO A 112 1.88 8.42 2.35
CA PRO A 112 2.71 7.23 2.41
C PRO A 112 4.11 7.52 2.97
N VAL A 113 4.82 6.45 3.32
CA VAL A 113 6.26 6.48 3.62
C VAL A 113 7.04 5.72 2.55
N ARG A 114 8.18 6.27 2.12
CA ARG A 114 9.07 5.61 1.17
C ARG A 114 9.76 4.43 1.83
N LEU A 115 9.64 3.25 1.23
CA LEU A 115 10.32 2.03 1.68
C LEU A 115 11.69 1.83 1.01
N GLY A 116 11.87 2.38 -0.19
CA GLY A 116 13.11 2.29 -0.96
C GLY A 116 12.84 2.09 -2.44
N GLU A 117 13.84 1.56 -3.14
CA GLU A 117 13.73 1.14 -4.54
C GLU A 117 13.70 -0.38 -4.60
N ARG A 118 12.72 -0.95 -5.31
CA ARG A 118 12.61 -2.40 -5.56
C ARG A 118 12.88 -3.26 -4.32
N ILE A 119 12.11 -3.02 -3.26
CA ILE A 119 12.24 -3.79 -2.03
C ILE A 119 11.82 -5.24 -2.27
N MET A 120 12.34 -6.16 -1.45
CA MET A 120 11.83 -7.52 -1.34
C MET A 120 11.31 -7.75 0.06
N LEU A 121 10.24 -8.54 0.15
CA LEU A 121 9.69 -8.96 1.44
C LEU A 121 10.03 -10.42 1.69
N ASN A 122 10.45 -10.74 2.91
CA ASN A 122 10.67 -12.12 3.34
C ASN A 122 9.34 -12.84 3.66
N ASN A 123 8.31 -12.08 4.03
CA ASN A 123 6.99 -12.59 4.37
C ASN A 123 5.90 -11.53 4.10
N SER A 124 4.66 -11.84 4.43
CA SER A 124 3.55 -10.89 4.32
C SER A 124 3.69 -9.74 5.32
N LEU A 125 3.21 -8.56 4.91
CA LEU A 125 2.86 -7.50 5.83
C LEU A 125 1.94 -8.04 6.93
N THR A 126 2.06 -7.47 8.12
CA THR A 126 1.11 -7.73 9.20
C THR A 126 0.69 -6.45 9.88
N ILE A 127 -0.53 -6.44 10.41
CA ILE A 127 -1.04 -5.38 11.28
C ILE A 127 -1.36 -6.02 12.62
N ASN A 128 -0.68 -5.58 13.67
CA ASN A 128 -0.90 -6.05 15.04
C ASN A 128 -0.77 -4.88 16.00
N ASN A 129 -1.71 -4.73 16.95
CA ASN A 129 -1.71 -3.65 17.94
C ASN A 129 -1.47 -2.27 17.30
N SER A 130 -2.25 -1.95 16.26
CA SER A 130 -2.18 -0.68 15.51
C SER A 130 -0.82 -0.40 14.86
N ARG A 131 -0.01 -1.43 14.64
CA ARG A 131 1.34 -1.34 14.08
C ARG A 131 1.45 -2.21 12.85
N ILE A 132 2.02 -1.63 11.79
CA ILE A 132 2.35 -2.33 10.55
C ILE A 132 3.77 -2.88 10.68
N THR A 133 3.97 -4.17 10.42
CA THR A 133 5.30 -4.77 10.31
C THR A 133 5.60 -5.08 8.84
N VAL A 134 6.74 -4.59 8.35
CA VAL A 134 7.26 -4.87 7.01
C VAL A 134 8.52 -5.73 7.14
N PRO A 135 8.46 -7.03 6.77
CA PRO A 135 9.61 -7.93 6.85
C PRO A 135 10.47 -7.81 5.60
N PHE A 136 11.47 -6.94 5.63
CA PHE A 136 12.40 -6.75 4.51
C PHE A 136 13.32 -7.95 4.32
N LEU A 137 13.58 -8.27 3.05
CA LEU A 137 14.59 -9.23 2.63
C LEU A 137 15.69 -8.49 1.85
N THR A 138 16.93 -8.73 2.23
CA THR A 138 18.12 -8.31 1.48
C THR A 138 18.93 -9.53 1.04
N GLN A 139 20.05 -9.32 0.36
CA GLN A 139 20.96 -10.41 0.00
C GLN A 139 21.59 -11.09 1.22
N THR A 140 21.71 -10.39 2.35
CA THR A 140 22.51 -10.84 3.50
C THR A 140 21.68 -11.09 4.74
N GLU A 141 20.49 -10.51 4.85
CA GLU A 141 19.68 -10.56 6.06
C GLU A 141 18.19 -10.35 5.81
N VAL A 142 17.40 -10.80 6.78
CA VAL A 142 16.00 -10.46 6.96
C VAL A 142 15.91 -9.54 8.17
N PHE A 143 15.23 -8.41 8.03
CA PHE A 143 14.95 -7.52 9.15
C PHE A 143 13.53 -6.97 9.06
N GLU A 144 12.96 -6.62 10.20
CA GLU A 144 11.63 -6.04 10.28
C GLU A 144 11.74 -4.53 10.49
N ARG A 145 10.89 -3.76 9.82
CA ARG A 145 10.62 -2.37 10.16
C ARG A 145 9.18 -2.21 10.58
N PHE A 146 8.97 -1.33 11.55
CA PHE A 146 7.67 -1.07 12.14
C PHE A 146 7.18 0.31 11.75
N TYR A 147 5.88 0.41 11.46
CA TYR A 147 5.25 1.66 11.09
C TYR A 147 3.95 1.84 11.86
N VAL A 148 3.60 3.10 12.12
CA VAL A 148 2.37 3.51 12.79
C VAL A 148 1.71 4.62 12.00
N ILE A 149 0.43 4.82 12.26
CA ILE A 149 -0.30 6.00 11.81
C ILE A 149 -0.05 7.14 12.79
N ASP A 150 0.32 8.30 12.27
CA ASP A 150 0.43 9.55 13.01
C ASP A 150 -0.37 10.63 12.29
N GLY A 151 -1.60 10.88 12.76
CA GLY A 151 -2.55 11.75 12.09
C GLY A 151 -2.87 11.26 10.68
N THR A 152 -2.45 12.01 9.66
CA THR A 152 -2.73 11.71 8.25
C THR A 152 -1.57 11.04 7.51
N THR A 153 -0.55 10.57 8.22
CA THR A 153 0.68 10.00 7.63
C THR A 153 1.06 8.67 8.25
N VAL A 154 1.67 7.80 7.45
CA VAL A 154 2.39 6.62 7.95
C VAL A 154 3.82 7.02 8.31
N LYS A 155 4.28 6.66 9.51
CA LYS A 155 5.66 6.94 9.96
C LYS A 155 6.37 5.67 10.42
N SER A 156 7.68 5.61 10.17
CA SER A 156 8.54 4.56 10.73
C SER A 156 8.72 4.80 12.22
N LEU A 157 8.63 3.73 13.01
CA LEU A 157 9.19 3.70 14.35
C LEU A 157 10.70 3.46 14.21
N GLN A 158 11.52 4.32 14.81
CA GLN A 158 12.96 4.10 14.96
C GLN A 158 13.24 3.21 16.16
#